data_AF-A0A523QFF9-F1
#
_entry.id   AF-A0A523QFF9-F1
#
_cell.length_a   1.000
_cell.length_b   1.000
_cell.length_c   1.000
_cell.angle_alpha   90.00
_cell.angle_beta   90.00
_cell.angle_gamma   90.00
#
_symmetry.space_group_name_H-M   'P 1'
#
loop_
_entity.id
_entity.type
_entity.pdbx_description
1 polymer ?
#
loop_
_entity_poly.entity_id
_entity_poly.type
_entity_poly.pdbx_seq_one_letter_code
_entity_poly.pdbx_strand_id
1 'polypeptide(L)' 'MPVARKCSFCGGRVEPGTGLMFVRRDGSVLFFCSSKCERNFKLNRKPHRVKWTERSRKARGKA' A
#
# COMPACT_ATOMS: atom_id res chain seq x y z
N MET A 1 5.42 -22.01 -3.37
CA MET A 1 6.46 -20.97 -3.48
C MET A 1 5.91 -19.65 -2.95
N PRO A 2 6.59 -18.97 -2.02
CA PRO A 2 6.10 -17.73 -1.44
C PRO A 2 6.10 -16.59 -2.47
N VAL A 3 4.92 -16.02 -2.75
CA VAL A 3 4.77 -14.93 -3.72
C VAL A 3 4.98 -13.60 -2.99
N ALA A 4 6.01 -12.85 -3.38
CA ALA A 4 6.21 -11.48 -2.91
C ALA A 4 5.14 -10.56 -3.50
N ARG A 5 4.35 -9.91 -2.64
CA ARG A 5 3.32 -8.95 -3.05
C ARG A 5 3.82 -7.52 -2.83
N LYS A 6 3.31 -6.56 -3.60
CA LYS A 6 3.59 -5.13 -3.39
C LYS A 6 2.45 -4.50 -2.61
N CYS A 7 2.79 -3.65 -1.64
CA CYS A 7 1.81 -2.91 -0.87
C CYS A 7 1.16 -1.83 -1.75
N SER A 8 -0.16 -1.87 -1.86
CA SER A 8 -0.95 -0.95 -2.67
C SER A 8 -0.89 0.51 -2.18
N PHE A 9 -0.52 0.72 -0.92
CA PHE A 9 -0.42 2.05 -0.31
C PHE A 9 1.00 2.63 -0.40
N CYS A 10 1.97 2.02 0.28
CA CYS A 10 3.31 2.61 0.39
C CYS A 10 4.24 2.28 -0.79
N GLY A 11 3.95 1.22 -1.56
CA GLY A 11 4.80 0.73 -2.66
C GLY A 11 5.81 -0.35 -2.25
N GLY A 12 6.08 -0.49 -0.94
CA GLY A 12 7.05 -1.46 -0.42
C GLY A 12 6.63 -2.93 -0.59
N ARG A 13 7.58 -3.85 -0.34
CA ARG A 13 7.37 -5.30 -0.40
C ARG A 13 6.55 -5.78 0.81
N VAL A 14 5.62 -6.68 0.57
CA VAL A 14 4.86 -7.42 1.58
C VAL A 14 5.48 -8.80 1.67
N GLU A 15 6.03 -9.11 2.85
CA GLU A 15 6.59 -10.43 3.10
C GLU A 15 5.48 -11.49 3.11
N PRO A 16 5.69 -12.65 2.48
CA PRO A 16 4.75 -13.76 2.47
C PRO A 16 4.36 -14.17 3.90
N GLY A 17 3.06 -14.37 4.15
CA GLY A 17 2.54 -14.69 5.49
C GLY A 17 2.43 -13.47 6.43
N THR A 18 2.77 -12.26 5.96
CA THR A 18 2.64 -11.01 6.71
C THR A 18 1.71 -10.04 5.97
N GLY A 19 1.12 -9.11 6.72
CA GLY A 19 0.30 -8.02 6.19
C GLY A 19 -1.19 -8.36 6.17
N LEU A 20 -1.94 -7.57 5.39
CA LEU A 20 -3.40 -7.66 5.31
C LEU A 20 -3.85 -7.62 3.86
N MET A 21 -4.82 -8.48 3.53
CA MET A 21 -5.56 -8.44 2.28
C MET A 21 -6.90 -7.75 2.51
N PHE A 22 -7.14 -6.64 1.83
CA PHE A 22 -8.38 -5.89 1.90
C PHE A 22 -9.13 -5.96 0.58
N VAL A 23 -10.33 -6.55 0.60
CA VAL A 23 -11.18 -6.68 -0.59
C VAL A 23 -12.22 -5.56 -0.56
N ARG A 24 -12.26 -4.76 -1.62
CA ARG A 24 -13.27 -3.71 -1.77
C ARG A 24 -14.58 -4.28 -2.33
N ARG A 25 -15.67 -3.53 -2.20
CA ARG A 25 -17.01 -3.93 -2.69
C ARG A 25 -17.05 -4.18 -4.20
N ASP A 26 -16.20 -3.49 -4.97
CA ASP A 26 -16.00 -3.70 -6.41
C ASP A 26 -15.18 -4.97 -6.75
N GLY A 27 -14.79 -5.77 -5.74
CA GLY A 27 -13.97 -6.97 -5.93
C GLY A 27 -12.46 -6.68 -6.06
N SER A 28 -12.04 -5.42 -6.07
CA SER A 28 -10.62 -5.07 -6.13
C SER A 28 -9.89 -5.43 -4.84
N VAL A 29 -8.78 -6.14 -4.97
CA VAL A 29 -7.95 -6.61 -3.86
C VAL A 29 -6.78 -5.65 -3.64
N LEU A 30 -6.66 -5.14 -2.41
CA LEU A 30 -5.55 -4.30 -1.96
C LEU A 30 -4.70 -5.07 -0.96
N PHE A 31 -3.38 -4.96 -1.09
CA PHE A 31 -2.43 -5.52 -0.15
C PHE A 31 -1.81 -4.42 0.69
N PHE A 32 -1.79 -4.62 2.02
CA PHE A 32 -1.15 -3.71 2.95
C PHE A 32 -0.03 -4.41 3.70
N CYS A 33 1.14 -3.76 3.79
CA CYS A 33 2.27 -4.28 4.56
C CYS A 33 2.10 -4.14 6.08
N SER A 34 1.29 -3.18 6.54
CA SER A 34 1.12 -2.89 7.98
C SER A 34 -0.19 -2.15 8.26
N SER A 35 -0.63 -2.17 9.52
CA SER A 35 -1.80 -1.42 10.00
C SER A 35 -1.66 0.09 9.83
N LYS A 36 -0.45 0.62 9.65
CA LYS A 36 -0.22 2.03 9.29
C LYS A 36 -0.78 2.33 7.90
N CYS A 37 -0.55 1.45 6.93
CA CYS A 37 -1.06 1.62 5.57
C CYS A 37 -2.58 1.49 5.51
N GLU A 38 -3.13 0.50 6.23
CA GLU A 38 -4.57 0.31 6.35
C GLU A 38 -5.27 1.53 6.97
N ARG A 39 -4.77 2.04 8.11
CA ARG A 39 -5.35 3.23 8.77
C ARG A 39 -5.31 4.46 7.87
N ASN A 40 -4.20 4.69 7.15
CA ASN A 40 -4.14 5.82 6.22
C ASN A 40 -5.11 5.65 5.05
N PHE A 41 -5.32 4.42 4.56
CA PHE A 41 -6.33 4.13 3.55
C PHE A 41 -7.75 4.39 4.07
N LYS A 42 -8.09 3.94 5.29
CA LYS A 42 -9.39 4.21 5.94
C LYS A 42 -9.65 5.70 6.18
N LEU A 43 -8.59 6.49 6.41
CA LEU A 43 -8.67 7.96 6.51
C LEU A 43 -8.81 8.67 5.14
N ASN A 44 -9.07 7.93 4.05
CA ASN A 44 -9.15 8.45 2.68
C ASN A 44 -7.91 9.23 2.23
N ARG A 45 -6.74 8.98 2.83
CA ARG A 45 -5.48 9.60 2.39
C ARG A 45 -5.02 8.93 1.11
N LYS A 46 -4.82 9.71 0.05
CA LYS A 46 -4.28 9.19 -1.22
C LYS A 46 -2.76 9.03 -1.11
N PRO A 47 -2.16 7.90 -1.54
CA PRO A 47 -0.72 7.65 -1.41
C PRO A 47 0.16 8.78 -1.96
N HIS A 48 -0.16 9.32 -3.13
CA HIS A 48 0.63 10.39 -3.77
C HIS A 48 0.70 11.69 -2.95
N ARG A 49 -0.26 11.95 -2.07
CA ARG A 49 -0.24 13.11 -1.15
C ARG A 49 0.61 12.86 0.09
N VAL A 50 0.84 11.60 0.44
CA VAL A 50 1.57 11.19 1.65
C VAL A 50 3.07 11.08 1.34
N LYS A 51 3.85 12.09 1.79
CA LYS A 51 5.26 12.32 1.43
C LYS A 51 6.18 11.10 1.59
N TRP A 52 5.95 10.24 2.59
CA TRP A 52 6.81 9.09 2.87
C TRP A 52 6.55 7.88 1.97
N THR A 53 5.47 7.86 1.19
CA THR A 53 5.20 6.74 0.28
C THR A 53 6.06 6.85 -0.98
N GLU A 54 6.43 5.71 -1.55
CA GLU A 54 7.15 5.67 -2.82
C GLU A 54 6.35 6.33 -3.94
N ARG A 55 5.03 6.21 -3.89
CA ARG A 55 4.13 6.82 -4.88
C ARG A 55 4.18 8.34 -4.81
N SER A 56 4.33 8.93 -3.63
CA SER A 56 4.54 10.38 -3.48
C SER A 56 5.93 10.82 -3.94
N ARG A 57 6.97 10.04 -3.65
CA ARG A 57 8.34 10.29 -4.15
C ARG A 57 8.39 10.31 -5.68
N LYS A 58 7.81 9.28 -6.32
CA LYS A 58 7.67 9.18 -7.78
C LYS A 58 6.87 10.35 -8.37
N ALA A 59 5.73 10.69 -7.78
CA ALA A 59 4.92 11.82 -8.24
C ALA A 59 5.63 13.19 -8.13
N ARG A 60 6.60 13.32 -7.21
CA ARG A 60 7.40 14.55 -7.02
C ARG A 60 8.68 14.57 -7.85
N GLY A 61 8.91 13.58 -8.72
CA GLY A 61 10.16 13.47 -9.49
C GLY A 61 11.40 13.17 -8.65
N LYS A 62 11.23 12.81 -7.37
CA LYS A 62 12.31 12.42 -6.46
C LYS A 62 12.45 10.90 -6.50
N ALA A 63 12.92 10.36 -7.62
CA ALA A 63 13.28 8.94 -7.75
C ALA A 63 14.59 8.72 -6.99
#